data_AF-M9RLW9-F1
#
_entry.id   AF-M9RLW9-F1
#
_cell.length_a   1.000
_cell.length_b   1.000
_cell.length_c   1.000
_cell.angle_alpha   90.00
_cell.angle_beta   90.00
_cell.angle_gamma   90.00
#
_symmetry.space_group_name_H-M   'P 1'
#
loop_
_entity.id
_entity.type
_entity.pdbx_description
1 polymer ?
#
loop_
_entity_poly.entity_id
_entity_poly.type
_entity_poly.pdbx_seq_one_letter_code
_entity_poly.pdbx_strand_id
1 'polypeptide(L)'
;MSKQYKTVSLSDEQRIALEALCRRRKVDALVWKRARAFLLLDAGEDAGTVCRILDIGPTVLTEWRFAFAGAGLSFFGLKDYSQRQGHLSVVQEQAVRAHFTAQPARNADEVCAYVLAECDQNYSTSGAAKLMRRLGFAYKKPQLLPAQADEAKQAAFIAKYEALMNGLAADEMVVFSDAVHPEHQSRPAHGWFPKGQKTALKATSGRKRLNIQGALDLETFQFTFVEGEKINAQTTRQMLEKLERNNQTKTAIHVFVDNARYHHAKILQPWLDSPERRVKLHFLPAYAPHLNPIERLWGVMHKWVTHNRHYATFNQFTEAIFDFFRKTLPEKWPEFRDTATDNFRVISLKEYKVI
;
A
#
# COMPACT_ATOMS: atom_id res chain seq x y z
N MET A 1 56.66 23.80 -45.21
CA MET A 1 56.03 22.51 -45.59
C MET A 1 54.84 22.26 -44.66
N SER A 2 53.63 22.47 -45.17
CA SER A 2 52.37 22.29 -44.42
C SER A 2 52.16 20.80 -44.14
N LYS A 3 52.26 20.37 -42.87
CA LYS A 3 51.84 19.04 -42.46
C LYS A 3 50.31 19.02 -42.50
N GLN A 4 49.75 18.29 -43.46
CA GLN A 4 48.33 17.97 -43.54
C GLN A 4 47.93 17.23 -42.25
N TYR A 5 47.36 17.94 -41.28
CA TYR A 5 46.81 17.33 -40.09
C TYR A 5 45.52 16.61 -40.51
N LYS A 6 45.54 15.27 -40.50
CA LYS A 6 44.36 14.42 -40.76
C LYS A 6 43.14 15.01 -40.07
N THR A 7 42.12 15.39 -40.82
CA THR A 7 40.83 15.82 -40.31
C THR A 7 40.20 14.65 -39.55
N VAL A 8 39.68 14.89 -38.33
CA VAL A 8 38.87 13.88 -37.66
C VAL A 8 37.50 13.94 -38.31
N SER A 9 37.03 12.82 -38.89
CA SER A 9 35.68 12.74 -39.46
C SER A 9 34.87 11.76 -38.62
N LEU A 10 33.78 12.27 -38.05
CA LEU A 10 32.82 11.52 -37.25
C LEU A 10 31.71 10.97 -38.16
N SER A 11 31.25 9.75 -37.88
CA SER A 11 30.00 9.26 -38.47
C SER A 11 28.80 10.07 -37.94
N ASP A 12 27.67 10.04 -38.65
CA ASP A 12 26.46 10.74 -38.21
C ASP A 12 25.97 10.26 -36.83
N GLU A 13 26.09 8.96 -36.55
CA GLU A 13 25.78 8.38 -35.24
C GLU A 13 26.71 8.93 -34.14
N GLN A 14 28.01 9.02 -34.42
CA GLN A 14 28.98 9.58 -33.47
C GLN A 14 28.70 11.06 -33.21
N ARG A 15 28.42 11.84 -34.25
CA ARG A 15 28.10 13.27 -34.14
C ARG A 15 26.87 13.49 -33.27
N ILE A 16 25.78 12.78 -33.52
CA ILE A 16 24.53 12.87 -32.75
C ILE A 16 24.78 12.50 -31.27
N ALA A 17 25.53 11.43 -31.01
CA ALA A 17 25.82 10.98 -29.64
C ALA A 17 26.64 12.02 -28.84
N LEU A 18 27.65 12.63 -29.48
CA LEU A 18 28.47 13.67 -28.84
C LEU A 18 27.70 14.98 -28.65
N GLU A 19 26.85 15.38 -29.60
CA GLU A 19 25.97 16.54 -29.44
C GLU A 19 25.00 16.36 -28.26
N ALA A 20 24.37 15.18 -28.17
CA ALA A 20 23.48 14.86 -27.07
C ALA A 20 24.22 14.88 -25.73
N LEU A 21 25.47 14.41 -25.68
CA LEU A 21 26.33 14.46 -24.50
C LEU A 21 26.64 15.91 -24.08
N CYS A 22 26.98 16.77 -25.03
CA CYS A 22 27.26 18.19 -24.77
C CYS A 22 26.03 19.00 -24.35
N ARG A 23 24.82 18.58 -24.73
CA ARG A 23 23.54 19.24 -24.38
C ARG A 23 22.96 18.80 -23.02
N ARG A 24 23.55 17.80 -22.34
CA ARG A 24 23.06 17.33 -21.03
C ARG A 24 23.26 18.39 -19.94
N ARG A 25 22.24 18.58 -19.09
CA ARG A 25 22.30 19.53 -17.95
C ARG A 25 23.39 19.21 -16.92
N LYS A 26 23.75 17.94 -16.75
CA LYS A 26 24.84 17.49 -15.87
C LYS A 26 25.66 16.43 -16.59
N VAL A 27 26.93 16.73 -16.85
CA VAL A 27 27.90 15.78 -17.36
C VAL A 27 29.27 16.10 -16.75
N ASP A 28 30.12 15.09 -16.63
CA ASP A 28 31.49 15.29 -16.16
C ASP A 28 32.26 16.25 -17.08
N ALA A 29 33.01 17.18 -16.49
CA ALA A 29 33.67 18.25 -17.23
C ALA A 29 34.71 17.73 -18.24
N LEU A 30 35.42 16.65 -17.91
CA LEU A 30 36.41 16.05 -18.79
C LEU A 30 35.73 15.33 -19.97
N VAL A 31 34.63 14.63 -19.70
CA VAL A 31 33.83 13.97 -20.74
C VAL A 31 33.22 15.00 -21.71
N TRP A 32 32.73 16.12 -21.19
CA TRP A 32 32.23 17.22 -22.01
C TRP A 32 33.34 17.84 -22.88
N LYS A 33 34.49 18.17 -22.28
CA LYS A 33 35.64 18.76 -23.01
C LYS A 33 36.11 17.84 -24.13
N ARG A 34 36.20 16.54 -23.85
CA ARG A 34 36.50 15.53 -24.88
C ARG A 34 35.47 15.57 -26.00
N ALA A 35 34.17 15.40 -25.70
CA ALA A 35 33.13 15.38 -26.73
C ALA A 35 33.12 16.65 -27.58
N ARG A 36 33.28 17.82 -26.94
CA ARG A 36 33.33 19.11 -27.61
C ARG A 36 34.56 19.26 -28.52
N ALA A 37 35.72 18.73 -28.11
CA ALA A 37 36.92 18.75 -28.94
C ALA A 37 36.73 18.01 -30.27
N PHE A 38 36.11 16.83 -30.23
CA PHE A 38 35.88 16.02 -31.43
C PHE A 38 34.80 16.63 -32.35
N LEU A 39 33.76 17.25 -31.80
CA LEU A 39 32.77 17.99 -32.58
C LEU A 39 33.38 19.21 -33.29
N LEU A 40 34.29 19.94 -32.64
CA LEU A 40 34.98 21.08 -33.27
C LEU A 40 35.94 20.63 -34.37
N LEU A 41 36.69 19.55 -34.14
CA LEU A 41 37.57 18.97 -35.16
C LEU A 41 36.79 18.44 -36.37
N ASP A 42 35.62 17.83 -36.15
CA ASP A 42 34.71 17.38 -37.22
C ASP A 42 34.07 18.54 -37.99
N ALA A 43 33.83 19.66 -37.32
CA ALA A 43 33.37 20.91 -37.94
C ALA A 43 34.47 21.65 -38.75
N GLY A 44 35.71 21.13 -38.74
CA GLY A 44 36.83 21.68 -39.53
C GLY A 44 37.74 22.65 -38.79
N GLU A 45 37.58 22.82 -37.47
CA GLU A 45 38.47 23.66 -36.67
C GLU A 45 39.87 23.05 -36.57
N ASP A 46 40.91 23.89 -36.57
CA ASP A 46 42.28 23.44 -36.42
C ASP A 46 42.61 23.08 -34.96
N ALA A 47 43.58 22.18 -34.77
CA ALA A 47 43.94 21.68 -33.44
C ALA A 47 44.38 22.78 -32.46
N GLY A 48 45.02 23.84 -32.94
CA GLY A 48 45.45 24.97 -32.10
C GLY A 48 44.25 25.81 -31.62
N THR A 49 43.28 26.01 -32.49
CA THR A 49 42.03 26.70 -32.14
C THR A 49 41.19 25.86 -31.17
N VAL A 50 41.08 24.55 -31.36
CA VAL A 50 40.40 23.65 -30.41
C VAL A 50 41.07 23.67 -29.03
N CYS A 51 42.40 23.62 -28.97
CA CYS A 51 43.16 23.73 -27.72
C CYS A 51 42.87 25.04 -26.97
N ARG A 52 42.77 26.15 -27.70
CA ARG A 52 42.47 27.49 -27.13
C ARG A 52 41.03 27.57 -26.60
N ILE A 53 40.06 27.06 -27.35
CA ILE A 53 38.64 27.09 -26.96
C ILE A 53 38.38 26.29 -25.69
N LEU A 54 39.06 25.15 -25.52
CA LEU A 54 38.80 24.21 -24.42
C LEU A 54 39.79 24.29 -23.27
N ASP A 55 40.79 25.18 -23.41
CA ASP A 55 41.90 25.35 -22.47
C ASP A 55 42.59 24.01 -22.16
N ILE A 56 43.13 23.38 -23.22
CA ILE A 56 43.84 22.10 -23.16
C ILE A 56 45.15 22.16 -23.93
N GLY A 57 46.16 21.44 -23.44
CA GLY A 57 47.46 21.35 -24.10
C GLY A 57 47.42 20.55 -25.42
N PRO A 58 48.29 20.85 -26.39
CA PRO A 58 48.34 20.15 -27.69
C PRO A 58 48.70 18.67 -27.58
N THR A 59 49.52 18.29 -26.58
CA THR A 59 49.83 16.88 -26.28
C THR A 59 48.59 16.12 -25.84
N VAL A 60 47.74 16.73 -25.00
CA VAL A 60 46.49 16.12 -24.51
C VAL A 60 45.51 15.86 -25.65
N LEU A 61 45.36 16.81 -26.58
CA LEU A 61 44.49 16.63 -27.74
C LEU A 61 45.01 15.51 -28.66
N THR A 62 46.32 15.36 -28.78
CA THR A 62 46.95 14.30 -29.56
C THR A 62 46.68 12.93 -28.93
N GLU A 63 46.86 12.78 -27.62
CA GLU A 63 46.54 11.56 -26.87
C GLU A 63 45.06 11.18 -27.00
N TRP A 64 44.15 12.15 -26.91
CA TRP A 64 42.72 11.89 -27.07
C TRP A 64 42.38 11.34 -28.45
N ARG A 65 42.99 11.89 -29.52
CA ARG A 65 42.78 11.41 -30.89
C ARG A 65 43.25 9.96 -31.07
N PHE A 66 44.40 9.60 -30.49
CA PHE A 66 44.88 8.21 -30.50
C PHE A 66 43.95 7.29 -29.73
N ALA A 67 43.50 7.70 -28.53
CA ALA A 67 42.58 6.91 -27.72
C ALA A 67 41.22 6.70 -28.41
N PHE A 68 40.66 7.74 -29.05
CA PHE A 68 39.41 7.64 -29.80
C PHE A 68 39.55 6.75 -31.03
N ALA A 69 40.68 6.80 -31.75
CA ALA A 69 40.92 5.93 -32.90
C ALA A 69 40.91 4.45 -32.53
N GLY A 70 41.32 4.09 -31.30
CA GLY A 70 41.29 2.72 -30.80
C GLY A 70 39.97 2.30 -30.12
N ALA A 71 39.29 3.24 -29.44
CA ALA A 71 38.17 2.93 -28.56
C ALA A 71 36.79 3.41 -29.07
N GLY A 72 36.73 4.25 -30.10
CA GLY A 72 35.47 4.80 -30.62
C GLY A 72 34.66 5.54 -29.54
N LEU A 73 33.33 5.40 -29.55
CA LEU A 73 32.45 6.07 -28.59
C LEU A 73 32.70 5.69 -27.12
N SER A 74 33.25 4.50 -26.88
CA SER A 74 33.60 4.04 -25.52
C SER A 74 34.62 4.94 -24.82
N PHE A 75 35.43 5.69 -25.58
CA PHE A 75 36.34 6.73 -25.06
C PHE A 75 35.64 7.81 -24.23
N PHE A 76 34.39 8.14 -24.57
CA PHE A 76 33.58 9.14 -23.86
C PHE A 76 32.73 8.53 -22.73
N GLY A 77 32.95 7.26 -22.40
CA GLY A 77 32.10 6.51 -21.48
C GLY A 77 30.70 6.19 -22.04
N LEU A 78 30.49 6.40 -23.34
CA LEU A 78 29.31 5.98 -24.06
C LEU A 78 29.46 4.50 -24.37
N LYS A 79 28.65 3.64 -23.73
CA LYS A 79 28.65 2.22 -24.05
C LYS A 79 27.99 2.01 -25.40
N ASP A 80 28.56 1.15 -26.23
CA ASP A 80 27.78 0.47 -27.26
C ASP A 80 26.62 -0.22 -26.54
N TYR A 81 25.38 0.14 -26.87
CA TYR A 81 24.20 -0.38 -26.21
C TYR A 81 24.01 -1.86 -26.59
N SER A 82 24.78 -2.76 -25.97
CA SER A 82 24.30 -4.13 -25.80
C SER A 82 23.27 -4.08 -24.67
N GLN A 83 22.02 -4.40 -24.98
CA GLN A 83 21.04 -4.69 -23.94
C GLN A 83 21.64 -5.81 -23.09
N ARG A 84 21.86 -5.57 -21.79
CA ARG A 84 22.28 -6.64 -20.87
C ARG A 84 21.25 -7.76 -20.97
N GLN A 85 21.63 -8.84 -21.65
CA GLN A 85 20.88 -10.09 -21.59
C GLN A 85 20.93 -10.57 -20.14
N GLY A 86 19.79 -11.02 -19.61
CA GLY A 86 19.73 -11.61 -18.28
C GLY A 86 20.61 -12.85 -18.21
N HIS A 87 20.98 -13.28 -16.99
CA HIS A 87 21.73 -14.53 -16.81
C HIS A 87 20.94 -15.77 -17.25
N LEU A 88 19.62 -15.66 -17.32
CA LEU A 88 18.73 -16.73 -17.76
C LEU A 88 18.45 -16.64 -19.25
N SER A 89 18.52 -17.79 -19.91
CA SER A 89 17.97 -17.97 -21.26
C SER A 89 16.46 -17.77 -21.26
N VAL A 90 15.88 -17.55 -22.45
CA VAL A 90 14.42 -17.41 -22.62
C VAL A 90 13.68 -18.65 -22.10
N VAL A 91 14.24 -19.85 -22.32
CA VAL A 91 13.65 -21.12 -21.86
C VAL A 91 13.65 -21.19 -20.33
N GLN A 92 14.75 -20.79 -19.69
CA GLN A 92 14.84 -20.75 -18.22
C GLN A 92 13.90 -19.70 -17.63
N GLU A 93 13.80 -18.52 -18.23
CA GLU A 93 12.83 -17.50 -17.79
C GLU A 93 11.38 -17.99 -17.88
N GLN A 94 11.04 -18.75 -18.92
CA GLN A 94 9.73 -19.39 -19.06
C GLN A 94 9.50 -20.45 -17.98
N ALA A 95 10.51 -21.30 -17.69
CA ALA A 95 10.41 -22.31 -16.65
C ALA A 95 10.22 -21.70 -15.25
N VAL A 96 11.02 -20.70 -14.91
CA VAL A 96 10.90 -19.93 -13.66
C VAL A 96 9.51 -19.29 -13.54
N ARG A 97 9.02 -18.68 -14.64
CA ARG A 97 7.68 -18.09 -14.65
C ARG A 97 6.59 -19.14 -14.46
N ALA A 98 6.68 -20.30 -15.11
CA ALA A 98 5.69 -21.37 -14.98
C ALA A 98 5.65 -21.92 -13.55
N HIS A 99 6.81 -22.21 -12.97
CA HIS A 99 6.94 -22.71 -11.61
C HIS A 99 6.32 -21.75 -10.59
N PHE A 100 6.73 -20.47 -10.56
CA PHE A 100 6.23 -19.51 -9.58
C PHE A 100 4.80 -19.03 -9.85
N THR A 101 4.25 -19.29 -11.04
CA THR A 101 2.81 -19.12 -11.29
C THR A 101 2.00 -20.23 -10.61
N ALA A 102 2.51 -21.47 -10.60
CA ALA A 102 1.87 -22.60 -9.94
C ALA A 102 2.09 -22.58 -8.42
N GLN A 103 3.31 -22.26 -7.97
CA GLN A 103 3.72 -22.26 -6.57
C GLN A 103 4.36 -20.91 -6.23
N PRO A 104 3.57 -19.91 -5.76
CA PRO A 104 4.09 -18.58 -5.49
C PRO A 104 5.23 -18.57 -4.45
N ALA A 105 6.36 -17.94 -4.80
CA ALA A 105 7.45 -17.74 -3.85
C ALA A 105 7.04 -16.83 -2.68
N ARG A 106 7.45 -17.20 -1.47
CA ARG A 106 7.24 -16.39 -0.26
C ARG A 106 8.18 -15.20 -0.17
N ASN A 107 9.40 -15.36 -0.69
CA ASN A 107 10.43 -14.32 -0.67
C ASN A 107 11.42 -14.51 -1.83
N ALA A 108 12.34 -13.57 -2.00
CA ALA A 108 13.32 -13.61 -3.08
C ALA A 108 14.42 -14.67 -2.87
N ASP A 109 14.61 -15.20 -1.66
CA ASP A 109 15.62 -16.24 -1.40
C ASP A 109 15.15 -17.59 -1.92
N GLU A 110 13.85 -17.89 -1.87
CA GLU A 110 13.26 -19.06 -2.55
C GLU A 110 13.44 -18.98 -4.07
N VAL A 111 13.31 -17.79 -4.64
CA VAL A 111 13.57 -17.56 -6.07
C VAL A 111 15.04 -17.83 -6.38
N CYS A 112 15.98 -17.32 -5.56
CA CYS A 112 17.40 -17.61 -5.72
C CYS A 112 17.70 -19.12 -5.64
N ALA A 113 17.12 -19.82 -4.66
CA ALA A 113 17.31 -21.25 -4.47
C ALA A 113 16.83 -22.06 -5.69
N TYR A 114 15.64 -21.75 -6.20
CA TYR A 114 15.09 -22.40 -7.39
C TYR A 114 15.94 -22.12 -8.63
N VAL A 115 16.34 -20.86 -8.85
CA VAL A 115 17.15 -20.48 -10.01
C VAL A 115 18.53 -21.12 -9.96
N LEU A 116 19.13 -21.26 -8.77
CA LEU A 116 20.37 -21.99 -8.62
C LEU A 116 20.21 -23.48 -8.94
N ALA A 117 19.16 -24.12 -8.41
CA ALA A 117 18.93 -25.56 -8.58
C ALA A 117 18.57 -25.94 -10.03
N GLU A 118 17.68 -25.19 -10.67
CA GLU A 118 17.09 -25.56 -11.96
C GLU A 118 17.75 -24.86 -13.15
N CYS A 119 18.40 -23.72 -12.93
CA CYS A 119 19.02 -22.94 -14.00
C CYS A 119 20.54 -22.81 -13.88
N ASP A 120 21.15 -23.33 -12.80
CA ASP A 120 22.58 -23.22 -12.49
C ASP A 120 23.08 -21.76 -12.56
N GLN A 121 22.24 -20.81 -12.13
CA GLN A 121 22.58 -19.38 -12.10
C GLN A 121 22.48 -18.83 -10.69
N ASN A 122 23.51 -18.10 -10.27
CA ASN A 122 23.54 -17.47 -8.96
C ASN A 122 22.99 -16.04 -9.02
N TYR A 123 21.95 -15.77 -8.22
CA TYR A 123 21.32 -14.46 -8.11
C TYR A 123 21.46 -13.93 -6.68
N SER A 124 21.72 -12.62 -6.55
CA SER A 124 21.47 -11.93 -5.28
C SER A 124 19.96 -11.78 -5.05
N THR A 125 19.52 -11.67 -3.79
CA THR A 125 18.12 -11.41 -3.42
C THR A 125 17.53 -10.20 -4.17
N SER A 126 18.33 -9.13 -4.32
CA SER A 126 17.92 -7.94 -5.09
C SER A 126 17.79 -8.20 -6.61
N GLY A 127 18.64 -9.08 -7.15
CA GLY A 127 18.60 -9.53 -8.53
C GLY A 127 17.38 -10.40 -8.80
N ALA A 128 17.09 -11.35 -7.92
CA ALA A 128 15.91 -12.20 -8.01
C ALA A 128 14.61 -11.39 -7.94
N ALA A 129 14.54 -10.40 -7.06
CA ALA A 129 13.40 -9.47 -7.02
C ALA A 129 13.22 -8.67 -8.33
N LYS A 130 14.32 -8.28 -8.99
CA LYS A 130 14.28 -7.63 -10.31
C LYS A 130 13.86 -8.61 -11.41
N LEU A 131 14.36 -9.84 -11.38
CA LEU A 131 13.96 -10.91 -12.28
C LEU A 131 12.46 -11.17 -12.19
N MET A 132 11.92 -11.38 -10.98
CA MET A 132 10.49 -11.61 -10.79
C MET A 132 9.62 -10.47 -11.35
N ARG A 133 10.02 -9.21 -11.12
CA ARG A 133 9.33 -8.07 -11.74
C ARG A 133 9.40 -8.10 -13.26
N ARG A 134 10.55 -8.44 -13.85
CA ARG A 134 10.71 -8.60 -15.30
C ARG A 134 9.83 -9.72 -15.87
N LEU A 135 9.68 -10.82 -15.12
CA LEU A 135 8.81 -11.95 -15.48
C LEU A 135 7.30 -11.67 -15.25
N GLY A 136 6.94 -10.47 -14.78
CA GLY A 136 5.56 -10.04 -14.59
C GLY A 136 4.97 -10.28 -13.20
N PHE A 137 5.79 -10.63 -12.21
CA PHE A 137 5.34 -10.82 -10.82
C PHE A 137 5.42 -9.52 -10.00
N ALA A 138 4.52 -9.40 -9.03
CA ALA A 138 4.51 -8.31 -8.07
C ALA A 138 4.57 -8.86 -6.63
N TYR A 139 5.36 -8.21 -5.78
CA TYR A 139 5.40 -8.53 -4.35
C TYR A 139 4.21 -7.87 -3.66
N LYS A 140 3.25 -8.68 -3.20
CA LYS A 140 2.02 -8.21 -2.53
C LYS A 140 1.59 -9.21 -1.45
N LYS A 141 0.89 -8.73 -0.44
CA LYS A 141 0.22 -9.58 0.55
C LYS A 141 -1.10 -10.11 -0.06
N PRO A 142 -1.35 -11.44 -0.09
CA PRO A 142 -2.64 -11.97 -0.49
C PRO A 142 -3.78 -11.43 0.39
N GLN A 143 -4.93 -11.22 -0.22
CA GLN A 143 -6.13 -10.82 0.51
C GLN A 143 -6.76 -12.07 1.14
N LEU A 144 -7.05 -12.00 2.45
CA LEU A 144 -7.81 -13.03 3.13
C LEU A 144 -9.30 -12.79 2.90
N LEU A 145 -9.98 -13.75 2.29
CA LEU A 145 -11.41 -13.67 2.01
C LEU A 145 -12.17 -14.78 2.76
N PRO A 146 -13.39 -14.52 3.24
CA PRO A 146 -14.20 -15.55 3.87
C PRO A 146 -14.56 -16.68 2.89
N ALA A 147 -14.35 -17.93 3.29
CA ALA A 147 -14.54 -19.09 2.42
C ALA A 147 -16.03 -19.34 2.05
N GLN A 148 -16.97 -18.85 2.85
CA GLN A 148 -18.40 -19.15 2.74
C GLN A 148 -19.26 -17.91 2.41
N ALA A 149 -18.66 -16.84 1.88
CA ALA A 149 -19.40 -15.64 1.50
C ALA A 149 -20.33 -15.93 0.30
N ASP A 150 -21.62 -15.64 0.47
CA ASP A 150 -22.66 -15.87 -0.55
C ASP A 150 -22.87 -14.58 -1.37
N GLU A 151 -22.55 -14.63 -2.66
CA GLU A 151 -22.66 -13.48 -3.58
C GLU A 151 -24.10 -12.96 -3.70
N ALA A 152 -25.09 -13.86 -3.76
CA ALA A 152 -26.50 -13.48 -3.92
C ALA A 152 -27.04 -12.81 -2.65
N LYS A 153 -26.66 -13.30 -1.46
CA LYS A 153 -27.03 -12.66 -0.19
C LYS A 153 -26.37 -11.30 -0.01
N GLN A 154 -25.11 -11.14 -0.45
CA GLN A 154 -24.45 -9.83 -0.47
C GLN A 154 -25.20 -8.85 -1.37
N ALA A 155 -25.50 -9.24 -2.62
CA ALA A 155 -26.24 -8.40 -3.56
C ALA A 155 -27.64 -8.02 -3.03
N ALA A 156 -28.38 -8.98 -2.48
CA ALA A 156 -29.70 -8.74 -1.91
C ALA A 156 -29.64 -7.78 -0.72
N PHE A 157 -28.62 -7.90 0.13
CA PHE A 157 -28.39 -6.97 1.23
C PHE A 157 -28.10 -5.55 0.72
N ILE A 158 -27.18 -5.41 -0.23
CA ILE A 158 -26.81 -4.10 -0.80
C ILE A 158 -28.04 -3.42 -1.40
N ALA A 159 -28.82 -4.14 -2.21
CA ALA A 159 -30.05 -3.60 -2.79
C ALA A 159 -31.08 -3.17 -1.72
N LYS A 160 -31.25 -3.97 -0.65
CA LYS A 160 -32.13 -3.62 0.47
C LYS A 160 -31.63 -2.38 1.23
N TYR A 161 -30.32 -2.29 1.46
CA TYR A 161 -29.69 -1.14 2.11
C TYR A 161 -29.87 0.12 1.29
N GLU A 162 -29.58 0.09 -0.01
CA GLU A 162 -29.77 1.22 -0.93
C GLU A 162 -31.24 1.67 -0.99
N ALA A 163 -32.18 0.73 -1.07
CA ALA A 163 -33.61 1.04 -1.03
C ALA A 163 -34.03 1.71 0.29
N LEU A 164 -33.48 1.27 1.42
CA LEU A 164 -33.70 1.91 2.72
C LEU A 164 -33.13 3.33 2.74
N MET A 165 -31.88 3.52 2.30
CA MET A 165 -31.23 4.83 2.29
C MET A 165 -31.97 5.83 1.39
N ASN A 166 -32.46 5.39 0.23
CA ASN A 166 -33.23 6.24 -0.70
C ASN A 166 -34.63 6.60 -0.17
N GLY A 167 -35.20 5.78 0.71
CA GLY A 167 -36.51 6.00 1.33
C GLY A 167 -36.44 6.55 2.76
N LEU A 168 -35.24 6.84 3.28
CA LEU A 168 -35.03 7.22 4.67
C LEU A 168 -35.62 8.61 4.95
N ALA A 169 -36.49 8.72 5.95
CA ALA A 169 -37.01 10.02 6.36
C ALA A 169 -35.95 10.80 7.17
N ALA A 170 -36.04 12.14 7.17
CA ALA A 170 -35.07 13.01 7.84
C ALA A 170 -34.98 12.80 9.38
N ASP A 171 -36.06 12.32 9.97
CA ASP A 171 -36.19 11.94 11.36
C ASP A 171 -35.89 10.46 11.63
N GLU A 172 -35.45 9.69 10.63
CA GLU A 172 -34.87 8.36 10.82
C GLU A 172 -33.33 8.45 10.81
N MET A 173 -32.67 7.39 11.27
CA MET A 173 -31.21 7.27 11.21
C MET A 173 -30.77 5.83 10.99
N VAL A 174 -29.58 5.66 10.43
CA VAL A 174 -28.95 4.36 10.19
C VAL A 174 -27.63 4.28 10.94
N VAL A 175 -27.40 3.17 11.64
CA VAL A 175 -26.13 2.91 12.32
C VAL A 175 -25.66 1.48 12.07
N PHE A 176 -24.35 1.30 12.04
CA PHE A 176 -23.70 -0.01 11.99
C PHE A 176 -23.12 -0.32 13.35
N SER A 177 -23.50 -1.45 13.94
CA SER A 177 -23.11 -1.87 15.27
C SER A 177 -22.29 -3.16 15.24
N ASP A 178 -21.25 -3.21 16.06
CA ASP A 178 -20.37 -4.35 16.21
C ASP A 178 -19.65 -4.33 17.56
N ALA A 179 -19.07 -5.47 17.93
CA ALA A 179 -18.24 -5.63 19.11
C ALA A 179 -16.75 -5.67 18.75
N VAL A 180 -15.94 -4.94 19.52
CA VAL A 180 -14.48 -4.96 19.40
C VAL A 180 -13.84 -5.31 20.74
N HIS A 181 -12.72 -6.04 20.65
CA HIS A 181 -11.95 -6.49 21.81
C HIS A 181 -10.49 -5.99 21.77
N PRO A 182 -10.22 -4.68 21.96
CA PRO A 182 -8.86 -4.16 21.96
C PRO A 182 -8.03 -4.81 23.07
N GLU A 183 -7.01 -5.57 22.67
CA GLU A 183 -6.05 -6.17 23.60
C GLU A 183 -4.95 -5.17 23.94
N HIS A 184 -4.54 -5.13 25.21
CA HIS A 184 -3.44 -4.29 25.70
C HIS A 184 -2.09 -4.87 25.26
N GLN A 185 -1.81 -4.69 23.98
CA GLN A 185 -0.59 -5.12 23.33
C GLN A 185 -0.03 -3.98 22.47
N SER A 186 1.28 -3.83 22.53
CA SER A 186 2.00 -2.91 21.65
C SER A 186 2.08 -3.51 20.24
N ARG A 187 1.63 -2.76 19.22
CA ARG A 187 1.56 -3.25 17.84
C ARG A 187 2.60 -2.56 16.95
N PRO A 188 3.72 -3.22 16.59
CA PRO A 188 4.66 -2.67 15.63
C PRO A 188 3.98 -2.46 14.27
N ALA A 189 4.22 -1.31 13.67
CA ALA A 189 3.70 -0.97 12.34
C ALA A 189 4.76 -0.24 11.52
N HIS A 190 4.66 -0.33 10.19
CA HIS A 190 5.54 0.39 9.28
C HIS A 190 5.45 1.90 9.51
N GLY A 191 6.60 2.58 9.47
CA GLY A 191 6.71 4.02 9.68
C GLY A 191 8.08 4.52 9.24
N TRP A 192 8.26 5.83 9.27
CA TRP A 192 9.55 6.47 8.96
C TRP A 192 10.35 6.62 10.24
N PHE A 193 11.51 5.95 10.29
CA PHE A 193 12.43 6.00 11.43
C PHE A 193 13.80 6.51 10.97
N PRO A 194 14.56 7.20 11.84
CA PRO A 194 15.89 7.70 11.48
C PRO A 194 16.82 6.59 11.00
N LYS A 195 17.47 6.82 9.85
CA LYS A 195 18.44 5.89 9.27
C LYS A 195 19.63 5.71 10.23
N GLY A 196 20.05 4.46 10.44
CA GLY A 196 21.19 4.12 11.30
C GLY A 196 20.86 4.02 12.79
N GLN A 197 19.64 4.37 13.20
CA GLN A 197 19.17 4.18 14.58
C GLN A 197 18.43 2.85 14.72
N LYS A 198 18.74 2.08 15.78
CA LYS A 198 17.95 0.91 16.15
C LYS A 198 16.65 1.39 16.81
N THR A 199 15.50 0.97 16.27
CA THR A 199 14.18 1.28 16.82
C THR A 199 13.56 0.02 17.42
N ALA A 200 13.07 0.12 18.65
CA ALA A 200 12.39 -0.97 19.34
C ALA A 200 11.12 -0.45 20.02
N LEU A 201 10.07 -1.28 20.03
CA LEU A 201 8.83 -1.04 20.76
C LEU A 201 8.79 -2.00 21.96
N LYS A 202 8.53 -1.48 23.15
CA LYS A 202 8.39 -2.33 24.35
C LYS A 202 7.20 -3.27 24.18
N ALA A 203 7.38 -4.54 24.54
CA ALA A 203 6.28 -5.50 24.61
C ALA A 203 5.52 -5.34 25.93
N THR A 204 4.22 -5.63 25.90
CA THR A 204 3.38 -5.67 27.10
C THR A 204 3.29 -7.13 27.58
N SER A 205 3.47 -7.38 28.88
CA SER A 205 3.51 -8.73 29.45
C SER A 205 2.14 -9.32 29.82
N GLY A 206 1.07 -8.53 29.76
CA GLY A 206 -0.30 -8.94 30.11
C GLY A 206 -1.22 -9.13 28.90
N ARG A 207 -2.28 -9.92 29.06
CA ARG A 207 -3.36 -10.14 28.04
C ARG A 207 -4.69 -9.50 28.44
N LYS A 208 -4.66 -8.39 29.17
CA LYS A 208 -5.89 -7.64 29.49
C LYS A 208 -6.46 -7.07 28.20
N ARG A 209 -7.79 -7.01 28.11
CA ARG A 209 -8.51 -6.49 26.95
C ARG A 209 -9.76 -5.76 27.38
N LEU A 210 -10.20 -4.85 26.53
CA LEU A 210 -11.51 -4.23 26.64
C LEU A 210 -12.54 -5.08 25.90
N ASN A 211 -13.81 -4.92 26.25
CA ASN A 211 -14.93 -5.40 25.44
C ASN A 211 -15.87 -4.23 25.24
N ILE A 212 -15.96 -3.77 24.00
CA ILE A 212 -16.73 -2.59 23.63
C ILE A 212 -17.74 -3.01 22.58
N GLN A 213 -19.00 -2.66 22.80
CA GLN A 213 -20.00 -2.66 21.74
C GLN A 213 -20.19 -1.23 21.27
N GLY A 214 -19.98 -0.98 19.98
CA GLY A 214 -20.11 0.34 19.38
C GLY A 214 -21.16 0.35 18.27
N ALA A 215 -21.67 1.54 17.96
CA ALA A 215 -22.49 1.81 16.80
C ALA A 215 -22.09 3.14 16.16
N LEU A 216 -21.92 3.11 14.85
CA LEU A 216 -21.46 4.22 14.02
C LEU A 216 -22.57 4.64 13.06
N ASP A 217 -22.95 5.91 13.12
CA ASP A 217 -23.69 6.60 12.06
C ASP A 217 -22.67 7.11 11.02
N LEU A 218 -22.88 6.81 9.73
CA LEU A 218 -21.97 7.22 8.66
C LEU A 218 -22.26 8.61 8.10
N GLU A 219 -23.48 9.12 8.30
CA GLU A 219 -23.87 10.45 7.85
C GLU A 219 -23.30 11.51 8.80
N THR A 220 -23.52 11.31 10.10
CA THR A 220 -23.11 12.28 11.13
C THR A 220 -21.76 11.96 11.77
N PHE A 221 -21.23 10.75 11.54
CA PHE A 221 -20.09 10.21 12.28
C PHE A 221 -20.29 10.15 13.81
N GLN A 222 -21.54 10.22 14.26
CA GLN A 222 -21.89 9.98 15.65
C GLN A 222 -21.54 8.54 16.02
N PHE A 223 -20.71 8.41 17.05
CA PHE A 223 -20.31 7.11 17.57
C PHE A 223 -20.82 6.93 19.00
N THR A 224 -21.66 5.92 19.19
CA THR A 224 -22.14 5.50 20.51
C THR A 224 -21.44 4.21 20.90
N PHE A 225 -21.07 4.05 22.18
CA PHE A 225 -20.50 2.79 22.66
C PHE A 225 -20.86 2.48 24.11
N VAL A 226 -20.80 1.21 24.46
CA VAL A 226 -20.92 0.67 25.82
C VAL A 226 -19.74 -0.27 26.08
N GLU A 227 -19.11 -0.12 27.23
CA GLU A 227 -18.11 -1.06 27.74
C GLU A 227 -18.79 -2.08 28.66
N GLY A 228 -18.33 -3.33 28.62
CA GLY A 228 -18.73 -4.35 29.59
C GLY A 228 -17.63 -5.36 29.86
N GLU A 229 -17.83 -6.19 30.89
CA GLU A 229 -16.94 -7.32 31.18
C GLU A 229 -16.93 -8.37 30.05
N LYS A 230 -18.07 -8.53 29.38
CA LYS A 230 -18.30 -9.40 28.23
C LYS A 230 -19.31 -8.73 27.31
N ILE A 231 -19.33 -9.14 26.04
CA ILE A 231 -20.40 -8.81 25.11
C ILE A 231 -21.44 -9.92 25.14
N ASN A 232 -22.67 -9.56 25.50
CA ASN A 232 -23.80 -10.47 25.59
C ASN A 232 -25.10 -9.72 25.27
N ALA A 233 -26.23 -10.40 25.44
CA ALA A 233 -27.55 -9.83 25.17
C ALA A 233 -27.84 -8.60 26.05
N GLN A 234 -27.39 -8.59 27.30
CA GLN A 234 -27.57 -7.46 28.21
C GLN A 234 -26.77 -6.23 27.76
N THR A 235 -25.50 -6.41 27.38
CA THR A 235 -24.66 -5.33 26.82
C THR A 235 -25.26 -4.80 25.52
N THR A 236 -25.78 -5.69 24.66
CA THR A 236 -26.49 -5.30 23.45
C THR A 236 -27.72 -4.46 23.80
N ARG A 237 -28.56 -4.89 24.75
CA ARG A 237 -29.72 -4.10 25.20
C ARG A 237 -29.31 -2.71 25.70
N GLN A 238 -28.30 -2.62 26.55
CA GLN A 238 -27.79 -1.34 27.06
C GLN A 238 -27.34 -0.41 25.92
N MET A 239 -26.71 -0.98 24.89
CA MET A 239 -26.28 -0.25 23.71
C MET A 239 -27.48 0.29 22.91
N LEU A 240 -28.49 -0.55 22.67
CA LEU A 240 -29.71 -0.14 21.96
C LEU A 240 -30.51 0.92 22.74
N GLU A 241 -30.66 0.75 24.06
CA GLU A 241 -31.28 1.77 24.93
C GLU A 241 -30.48 3.08 24.94
N LYS A 242 -29.15 3.01 24.84
CA LYS A 242 -28.29 4.19 24.76
C LYS A 242 -28.46 4.92 23.42
N LEU A 243 -28.63 4.19 22.31
CA LEU A 243 -28.94 4.79 21.01
C LEU A 243 -30.27 5.54 21.05
N GLU A 244 -31.32 4.95 21.63
CA GLU A 244 -32.62 5.63 21.76
C GLU A 244 -32.54 6.88 22.65
N ARG A 245 -31.77 6.81 23.75
CA ARG A 245 -31.55 7.96 24.65
C ARG A 245 -30.74 9.08 24.02
N ASN A 246 -29.75 8.76 23.21
CA ASN A 246 -28.91 9.77 22.55
C ASN A 246 -29.61 10.43 21.37
N ASN A 247 -30.63 9.78 20.79
CA ASN A 247 -31.29 10.20 19.55
C ASN A 247 -32.81 10.36 19.76
N GLN A 248 -33.20 11.16 20.75
CA GLN A 248 -34.60 11.30 21.18
C GLN A 248 -35.53 11.86 20.11
N THR A 249 -34.99 12.66 19.19
CA THR A 249 -35.72 13.28 18.08
C THR A 249 -35.97 12.34 16.91
N LYS A 250 -35.33 11.16 16.89
CA LYS A 250 -35.48 10.20 15.80
C LYS A 250 -36.73 9.35 16.02
N THR A 251 -37.48 9.08 14.96
CA THR A 251 -38.68 8.22 14.97
C THR A 251 -38.31 6.76 14.74
N ALA A 252 -37.24 6.48 14.00
CA ALA A 252 -36.64 5.16 13.89
C ALA A 252 -35.10 5.17 13.86
N ILE A 253 -34.50 4.12 14.41
CA ILE A 253 -33.05 3.88 14.41
C ILE A 253 -32.81 2.50 13.78
N HIS A 254 -32.34 2.48 12.53
CA HIS A 254 -32.04 1.26 11.79
C HIS A 254 -30.64 0.78 12.16
N VAL A 255 -30.53 -0.30 12.92
CA VAL A 255 -29.26 -0.80 13.46
C VAL A 255 -28.85 -2.05 12.70
N PHE A 256 -27.79 -1.94 11.90
CA PHE A 256 -27.18 -3.06 11.19
C PHE A 256 -26.20 -3.79 12.10
N VAL A 257 -26.37 -5.11 12.27
CA VAL A 257 -25.57 -5.97 13.16
C VAL A 257 -25.11 -7.23 12.45
N ASP A 258 -24.05 -7.85 12.95
CA ASP A 258 -23.64 -9.19 12.53
C ASP A 258 -24.63 -10.27 13.03
N ASN A 259 -24.35 -11.54 12.73
CA ASN A 259 -25.19 -12.67 13.15
C ASN A 259 -24.72 -13.28 14.49
N ALA A 260 -24.09 -12.50 15.38
CA ALA A 260 -23.65 -13.03 16.65
C ALA A 260 -24.85 -13.55 17.47
N ARG A 261 -24.65 -14.70 18.14
CA ARG A 261 -25.72 -15.42 18.85
C ARG A 261 -26.48 -14.56 19.85
N TYR A 262 -25.81 -13.58 20.47
CA TYR A 262 -26.43 -12.69 21.45
C TYR A 262 -27.39 -11.67 20.83
N HIS A 263 -27.29 -11.36 19.53
CA HIS A 263 -28.28 -10.53 18.83
C HIS A 263 -29.61 -11.27 18.60
N HIS A 264 -29.58 -12.59 18.54
CA HIS A 264 -30.76 -13.46 18.42
C HIS A 264 -31.26 -13.98 19.77
N ALA A 265 -30.72 -13.49 20.88
CA ALA A 265 -31.07 -13.98 22.20
C ALA A 265 -32.56 -13.72 22.49
N LYS A 266 -33.30 -14.76 22.86
CA LYS A 266 -34.73 -14.68 23.19
C LYS A 266 -35.06 -13.60 24.24
N ILE A 267 -34.11 -13.27 25.12
CA ILE A 267 -34.27 -12.22 26.14
C ILE A 267 -34.37 -10.80 25.55
N LEU A 268 -33.88 -10.58 24.33
CA LEU A 268 -33.99 -9.29 23.63
C LEU A 268 -35.34 -9.11 22.93
N GLN A 269 -35.98 -10.20 22.50
CA GLN A 269 -37.20 -10.12 21.68
C GLN A 269 -38.35 -9.36 22.36
N PRO A 270 -38.72 -9.63 23.63
CA PRO A 270 -39.79 -8.87 24.28
C PRO A 270 -39.51 -7.36 24.36
N TRP A 271 -38.22 -6.98 24.43
CA TRP A 271 -37.83 -5.57 24.42
C TRP A 271 -37.94 -4.99 23.01
N LEU A 272 -37.39 -5.68 21.99
CA LEU A 272 -37.43 -5.25 20.58
C LEU A 272 -38.86 -5.16 20.02
N ASP A 273 -39.75 -6.08 20.45
CA ASP A 273 -41.14 -6.17 19.99
C ASP A 273 -42.06 -5.15 20.70
N SER A 274 -41.56 -4.38 21.68
CA SER A 274 -42.35 -3.38 22.38
C SER A 274 -42.67 -2.20 21.45
N PRO A 275 -43.94 -1.74 21.38
CA PRO A 275 -44.38 -0.70 20.43
C PRO A 275 -43.75 0.66 20.68
N GLU A 276 -43.16 0.88 21.86
CA GLU A 276 -42.46 2.11 22.22
C GLU A 276 -41.03 2.16 21.66
N ARG A 277 -40.50 1.04 21.16
CA ARG A 277 -39.14 0.99 20.63
C ARG A 277 -39.08 1.53 19.22
N ARG A 278 -38.03 2.31 18.98
CA ARG A 278 -37.71 2.95 17.70
C ARG A 278 -36.57 2.23 16.98
N VAL A 279 -35.86 1.35 17.70
CA VAL A 279 -34.77 0.54 17.13
C VAL A 279 -35.33 -0.57 16.24
N LYS A 280 -34.84 -0.64 15.01
CA LYS A 280 -35.13 -1.69 14.04
C LYS A 280 -33.83 -2.42 13.69
N LEU A 281 -33.69 -3.69 14.09
CA LEU A 281 -32.49 -4.47 13.77
C LEU A 281 -32.50 -4.99 12.33
N HIS A 282 -31.36 -4.89 11.66
CA HIS A 282 -31.09 -5.48 10.35
C HIS A 282 -29.84 -6.34 10.44
N PHE A 283 -29.90 -7.56 9.91
CA PHE A 283 -28.78 -8.49 9.97
C PHE A 283 -27.97 -8.43 8.67
N LEU A 284 -26.65 -8.34 8.82
CA LEU A 284 -25.70 -8.48 7.72
C LEU A 284 -25.74 -9.91 7.16
N PRO A 285 -25.36 -10.14 5.89
CA PRO A 285 -25.10 -11.47 5.39
C PRO A 285 -24.00 -12.16 6.21
N ALA A 286 -24.16 -13.46 6.45
CA ALA A 286 -23.12 -14.25 7.11
C ALA A 286 -21.81 -14.17 6.31
N TYR A 287 -20.68 -14.11 7.02
CA TYR A 287 -19.34 -14.03 6.44
C TYR A 287 -19.11 -12.84 5.50
N ALA A 288 -19.81 -11.71 5.71
CA ALA A 288 -19.64 -10.48 4.93
C ALA A 288 -19.18 -9.25 5.76
N PRO A 289 -18.03 -9.32 6.46
CA PRO A 289 -17.50 -8.23 7.29
C PRO A 289 -17.27 -6.91 6.53
N HIS A 290 -16.97 -7.01 5.23
CA HIS A 290 -16.79 -5.84 4.36
C HIS A 290 -18.07 -5.01 4.17
N LEU A 291 -19.25 -5.56 4.49
CA LEU A 291 -20.53 -4.86 4.53
C LEU A 291 -20.79 -4.18 5.88
N ASN A 292 -19.83 -4.23 6.81
CA ASN A 292 -19.91 -3.58 8.11
C ASN A 292 -18.86 -2.46 8.25
N PRO A 293 -19.18 -1.19 7.95
CA PRO A 293 -18.23 -0.08 7.95
C PRO A 293 -17.54 0.16 9.29
N ILE A 294 -18.20 -0.18 10.41
CA ILE A 294 -17.61 -0.05 11.75
C ILE A 294 -16.36 -0.94 11.93
N GLU A 295 -16.24 -2.05 11.19
CA GLU A 295 -15.02 -2.86 11.22
C GLU A 295 -13.80 -2.09 10.70
N ARG A 296 -14.02 -1.22 9.70
CA ARG A 296 -12.97 -0.32 9.19
C ARG A 296 -12.62 0.74 10.23
N LEU A 297 -13.60 1.24 10.99
CA LEU A 297 -13.36 2.14 12.12
C LEU A 297 -12.49 1.49 13.21
N TRP A 298 -12.63 0.19 13.49
CA TRP A 298 -11.73 -0.53 14.39
C TRP A 298 -10.28 -0.54 13.89
N GLY A 299 -10.09 -0.67 12.58
CA GLY A 299 -8.78 -0.51 11.94
C GLY A 299 -8.20 0.90 12.15
N VAL A 300 -9.02 1.95 12.00
CA VAL A 300 -8.62 3.34 12.26
C VAL A 300 -8.24 3.54 13.72
N MET A 301 -9.06 3.06 14.66
CA MET A 301 -8.76 3.09 16.09
C MET A 301 -7.42 2.42 16.39
N HIS A 302 -7.16 1.24 15.85
CA HIS A 302 -5.87 0.55 16.05
C HIS A 302 -4.69 1.32 15.46
N LYS A 303 -4.84 1.89 14.25
CA LYS A 303 -3.84 2.75 13.63
C LYS A 303 -3.55 3.97 14.49
N TRP A 304 -4.57 4.55 15.10
CA TRP A 304 -4.45 5.77 15.90
C TRP A 304 -3.96 5.53 17.32
N VAL A 305 -4.34 4.43 17.96
CA VAL A 305 -4.09 4.22 19.39
C VAL A 305 -2.96 3.20 19.61
N THR A 306 -2.87 2.15 18.81
CA THR A 306 -2.02 0.98 19.15
C THR A 306 -0.74 0.86 18.33
N HIS A 307 -0.72 1.41 17.11
CA HIS A 307 0.45 1.33 16.24
C HIS A 307 1.62 2.15 16.79
N ASN A 308 2.78 1.51 16.94
CA ASN A 308 4.03 2.11 17.41
C ASN A 308 3.91 2.88 18.73
N ARG A 309 2.94 2.51 19.58
CA ARG A 309 2.72 3.07 20.92
C ARG A 309 2.78 1.98 21.97
N HIS A 310 3.31 2.35 23.13
CA HIS A 310 3.37 1.47 24.30
C HIS A 310 2.70 2.17 25.48
N TYR A 311 1.77 1.46 26.11
CA TYR A 311 1.09 1.88 27.33
C TYR A 311 1.61 1.04 28.49
N ALA A 312 2.13 1.69 29.53
CA ALA A 312 2.74 0.99 30.66
C ALA A 312 1.69 0.25 31.51
N THR A 313 0.47 0.77 31.57
CA THR A 313 -0.63 0.18 32.33
C THR A 313 -1.86 -0.04 31.46
N PHE A 314 -2.72 -0.96 31.90
CA PHE A 314 -3.99 -1.20 31.22
C PHE A 314 -4.89 0.04 31.24
N ASN A 315 -4.89 0.80 32.35
CA ASN A 315 -5.70 2.01 32.45
C ASN A 315 -5.30 3.08 31.43
N GLN A 316 -3.99 3.29 31.21
CA GLN A 316 -3.52 4.22 30.18
C GLN A 316 -3.97 3.80 28.78
N PHE A 317 -3.93 2.49 28.50
CA PHE A 317 -4.44 1.94 27.25
C PHE A 317 -5.96 2.18 27.10
N THR A 318 -6.73 1.93 28.16
CA THR A 318 -8.17 2.14 28.20
C THR A 318 -8.55 3.61 27.99
N GLU A 319 -7.89 4.51 28.71
CA GLU A 319 -8.09 5.95 28.56
C GLU A 319 -7.81 6.39 27.13
N ALA A 320 -6.73 5.91 26.50
CA ALA A 320 -6.41 6.25 25.13
C ALA A 320 -7.45 5.75 24.11
N ILE A 321 -8.02 4.56 24.33
CA ILE A 321 -9.11 4.03 23.50
C ILE A 321 -10.37 4.89 23.66
N PHE A 322 -10.74 5.26 24.89
CA PHE A 322 -11.93 6.09 25.13
C PHE A 322 -11.75 7.54 24.68
N ASP A 323 -10.57 8.12 24.85
CA ASP A 323 -10.24 9.44 24.31
C ASP A 323 -10.29 9.45 22.79
N PHE A 324 -9.87 8.37 22.13
CA PHE A 324 -10.04 8.23 20.69
C PHE A 324 -11.53 8.34 20.31
N PHE A 325 -12.41 7.56 20.94
CA PHE A 325 -13.83 7.57 20.60
C PHE A 325 -14.56 8.86 21.01
N ARG A 326 -14.18 9.48 22.14
CA ARG A 326 -14.88 10.66 22.68
C ARG A 326 -14.39 11.98 22.12
N LYS A 327 -13.14 12.07 21.67
CA LYS A 327 -12.51 13.32 21.23
C LYS A 327 -11.96 13.21 19.82
N THR A 328 -11.03 12.28 19.59
CA THR A 328 -10.33 12.20 18.31
C THR A 328 -11.26 11.87 17.15
N LEU A 329 -12.17 10.91 17.32
CA LEU A 329 -13.10 10.48 16.29
C LEU A 329 -14.05 11.63 15.88
N PRO A 330 -14.74 12.32 16.81
CA PRO A 330 -15.51 13.52 16.46
C PRO A 330 -14.70 14.67 15.85
N GLU A 331 -13.47 14.93 16.33
CA GLU A 331 -12.66 16.05 15.83
C GLU A 331 -12.07 15.78 14.44
N LYS A 332 -11.74 14.52 14.15
CA LYS A 332 -11.03 14.11 12.94
C LYS A 332 -11.85 13.24 12.00
N TRP A 333 -13.17 13.20 12.17
CA TRP A 333 -14.06 12.43 11.31
C TRP A 333 -13.86 12.68 9.81
N PRO A 334 -13.53 13.91 9.32
CA PRO A 334 -13.30 14.12 7.89
C PRO A 334 -12.10 13.32 7.35
N GLU A 335 -11.12 12.99 8.19
CA GLU A 335 -9.97 12.15 7.83
C GLU A 335 -10.33 10.65 7.77
N PHE A 336 -11.41 10.25 8.44
CA PHE A 336 -11.79 8.85 8.61
C PHE A 336 -12.95 8.43 7.71
N ARG A 337 -13.75 9.40 7.24
CA ARG A 337 -14.93 9.12 6.44
C ARG A 337 -14.66 8.35 5.16
N ASP A 338 -13.52 8.60 4.50
CA ASP A 338 -13.16 7.88 3.27
C ASP A 338 -12.76 6.41 3.55
N THR A 339 -12.44 6.09 4.81
CA THR A 339 -12.10 4.72 5.24
C THR A 339 -13.33 3.96 5.72
N ALA A 340 -14.15 4.56 6.59
CA ALA A 340 -15.39 3.96 7.08
C ALA A 340 -16.56 4.44 6.22
N THR A 341 -16.72 3.82 5.05
CA THR A 341 -17.82 4.12 4.10
C THR A 341 -18.74 2.94 3.91
N ASP A 342 -19.91 3.23 3.37
CA ASP A 342 -20.95 2.34 2.85
C ASP A 342 -20.79 2.05 1.34
N ASN A 343 -19.60 2.23 0.77
CA ASN A 343 -19.29 1.84 -0.63
C ASN A 343 -19.19 0.31 -0.74
N PHE A 344 -20.34 -0.34 -0.57
CA PHE A 344 -20.50 -1.77 -0.55
C PHE A 344 -20.34 -2.36 -1.94
N ARG A 345 -19.73 -3.53 -1.98
CA ARG A 345 -19.49 -4.29 -3.21
C ARG A 345 -19.65 -5.76 -2.90
N VAL A 346 -20.18 -6.50 -3.87
CA VAL A 346 -20.16 -7.95 -3.81
C VAL A 346 -18.71 -8.40 -3.98
N ILE A 347 -18.22 -9.22 -3.06
CA ILE A 347 -16.93 -9.89 -3.20
C ILE A 347 -17.21 -11.32 -3.69
N SER A 348 -16.71 -11.64 -4.88
CA SER A 348 -16.77 -12.97 -5.48
C SER A 348 -15.40 -13.64 -5.42
N LEU A 349 -15.34 -14.88 -4.91
CA LEU A 349 -14.11 -15.68 -4.99
C LEU A 349 -13.71 -16.00 -6.43
N LYS A 350 -14.63 -15.91 -7.40
CA LYS A 350 -14.34 -16.15 -8.83
C LYS A 350 -13.43 -15.09 -9.43
N GLU A 351 -13.36 -13.90 -8.84
CA GLU A 351 -12.44 -12.82 -9.25
C GLU A 351 -11.01 -13.05 -8.77
N TYR A 352 -10.79 -14.05 -7.91
CA TYR A 352 -9.51 -14.33 -7.28
C TYR A 352 -8.97 -15.69 -7.71
N LYS A 353 -7.66 -15.75 -7.95
CA LYS A 353 -6.96 -17.03 -7.92
C LYS A 353 -6.82 -17.46 -6.46
N VAL A 354 -7.70 -18.36 -6.02
CA VAL A 354 -7.64 -18.98 -4.69
C VAL A 354 -6.43 -19.92 -4.65
N ILE A 355 -5.64 -19.80 -3.59
CA ILE A 355 -4.42 -20.60 -3.33
C ILE A 355 -4.77 -21.77 -2.43
#